data_AF-A0A8J4UCF0-F1
#
_entry.id   AF-A0A8J4UCF0-F1
#
_cell.length_a   1.000
_cell.length_b   1.000
_cell.length_c   1.000
_cell.angle_alpha   90.00
_cell.angle_beta   90.00
_cell.angle_gamma   90.00
#
_symmetry.space_group_name_H-M   'P 1'
#
loop_
_entity.id
_entity.type
_entity.pdbx_description
1 polymer ?
#
loop_
_entity_poly.entity_id
_entity_poly.type
_entity_poly.pdbx_seq_one_letter_code
_entity_poly.pdbx_strand_id
1 'polypeptide(L)'
;MSDVVGTWEVPLSDGIYQIEFEHGTTTGKRVVYINRTEVLRRDWMFKLVGKETFPVGRTGAKATINIEALTGFTYEYTLEINGKSLQTFIENWAKISKTWLLKLDGADCRIVLEKDTMDVWCNGQKMETM
;
A
#
# COMPACT_ATOMS: atom_id res chain seq x y z
N MET A 1 -5.89 3.99 -22.77
CA MET A 1 -5.51 2.73 -22.12
C MET A 1 -4.52 3.09 -21.03
N SER A 2 -4.88 2.90 -19.77
CA SER A 2 -3.97 3.15 -18.64
C SER A 2 -2.97 2.00 -18.59
N ASP A 3 -1.66 2.28 -18.61
CA ASP A 3 -0.58 1.27 -18.51
C ASP A 3 -0.46 0.68 -17.09
N VAL A 4 -1.58 0.54 -16.37
CA VAL A 4 -1.60 0.02 -14.99
C VAL A 4 -1.34 -1.47 -15.07
N VAL A 5 -0.22 -1.88 -14.46
CA VAL A 5 0.29 -3.26 -14.48
C VAL A 5 0.18 -3.95 -13.12
N GLY A 6 -0.16 -3.20 -12.08
CA GLY A 6 -0.36 -3.74 -10.74
C GLY A 6 -1.30 -2.87 -9.92
N THR A 7 -2.19 -3.55 -9.17
CA THR A 7 -3.10 -2.93 -8.21
C THR A 7 -3.06 -3.76 -6.93
N TRP A 8 -2.88 -3.09 -5.79
CA TRP A 8 -2.84 -3.73 -4.48
C TRP A 8 -3.69 -2.95 -3.48
N GLU A 9 -4.32 -3.68 -2.57
CA GLU A 9 -5.02 -3.10 -1.42
C GLU A 9 -4.19 -3.36 -0.15
N VAL A 10 -3.88 -2.29 0.58
CA VAL A 10 -3.03 -2.34 1.78
C VAL A 10 -3.83 -1.86 2.99
N PRO A 11 -4.18 -2.76 3.94
CA PRO A 11 -4.79 -2.36 5.19
C PRO A 11 -3.73 -1.81 6.15
N LEU A 12 -3.92 -0.58 6.61
CA LEU A 12 -3.19 0.05 7.70
C LEU A 12 -4.17 0.42 8.82
N SER A 13 -3.64 0.79 9.98
CA SER A 13 -4.46 1.21 11.12
C SER A 13 -5.29 2.45 10.78
N ASP A 14 -4.71 3.35 10.00
CA ASP A 14 -5.33 4.61 9.61
C ASP A 14 -6.25 4.52 8.39
N GLY A 15 -6.30 3.38 7.70
CA GLY A 15 -7.19 3.20 6.57
C GLY A 15 -6.82 2.03 5.67
N ILE A 16 -7.59 1.85 4.60
CA ILE A 16 -7.26 0.92 3.52
C ILE A 16 -6.82 1.76 2.32
N TYR A 17 -5.66 1.40 1.74
CA TYR A 17 -5.04 2.15 0.65
C TYR A 17 -5.02 1.33 -0.63
N GLN A 18 -5.59 1.87 -1.70
CA GLN A 18 -5.46 1.31 -3.04
C GLN A 18 -4.20 1.89 -3.70
N ILE A 19 -3.24 1.02 -3.99
CA ILE A 19 -1.98 1.36 -4.67
C ILE A 19 -2.07 0.87 -6.11
N GLU A 20 -1.79 1.74 -7.06
CA GLU A 20 -1.77 1.42 -8.49
C GLU A 20 -0.41 1.78 -9.07
N PHE A 21 0.08 0.93 -9.98
CA PHE A 21 1.36 1.12 -10.62
C PHE A 21 1.25 1.06 -12.13
N GLU A 22 1.71 2.12 -12.79
CA GLU A 22 1.92 2.15 -14.22
C GLU A 22 3.37 1.87 -14.57
N HIS A 23 3.60 1.03 -15.58
CA HIS A 23 4.93 0.80 -16.14
C HIS A 23 4.91 0.79 -17.66
N GLY A 24 5.51 1.81 -18.28
CA GLY A 24 5.69 1.89 -19.73
C GLY A 24 6.95 1.18 -20.17
N THR A 25 6.83 0.01 -20.81
CA THR A 25 7.98 -0.82 -21.22
C THR A 25 8.79 -0.26 -22.39
N THR A 26 8.25 0.73 -23.14
CA THR A 26 8.99 1.41 -24.23
C THR A 26 9.92 2.51 -23.71
N THR A 27 9.50 3.26 -22.68
CA THR A 27 10.25 4.42 -22.16
C THR A 27 10.83 4.20 -20.77
N GLY A 28 10.45 3.11 -20.09
CA GLY A 28 10.69 2.91 -18.66
C GLY A 28 9.88 3.85 -17.77
N LYS A 29 8.79 4.45 -18.27
CA LYS A 29 7.90 5.30 -17.46
C LYS A 29 7.40 4.51 -16.25
N ARG A 30 7.45 5.10 -15.05
CA ARG A 30 6.87 4.53 -13.82
C ARG A 30 6.00 5.57 -13.14
N VAL A 31 4.77 5.21 -12.79
CA VAL A 31 3.88 6.09 -12.02
C VAL A 31 3.23 5.28 -10.91
N VAL A 32 3.25 5.82 -9.68
CA VAL A 32 2.56 5.24 -8.53
C VAL A 32 1.41 6.15 -8.16
N TYR A 33 0.23 5.57 -7.99
CA TYR A 33 -0.92 6.24 -7.42
C TYR A 33 -1.31 5.60 -6.09
N ILE A 34 -1.72 6.42 -5.14
CA ILE A 34 -2.37 6.00 -3.90
C ILE A 34 -3.74 6.64 -3.87
N ASN A 35 -4.79 5.83 -3.80
CA ASN A 35 -6.19 6.29 -3.83
C ASN A 35 -6.43 7.24 -5.02
N ARG A 36 -5.93 6.84 -6.21
CA ARG A 36 -5.97 7.60 -7.48
C ARG A 36 -5.20 8.93 -7.50
N THR A 37 -4.48 9.26 -6.44
CA THR A 37 -3.61 10.44 -6.38
C THR A 37 -2.19 10.02 -6.74
N GLU A 38 -1.58 10.69 -7.72
CA GLU A 38 -0.18 10.44 -8.09
C GLU A 38 0.74 10.82 -6.93
N VAL A 39 1.61 9.89 -6.53
CA VAL A 39 2.59 10.12 -5.44
C VAL A 39 4.04 9.99 -5.92
N LEU A 40 4.27 9.36 -7.07
CA LEU A 40 5.59 9.19 -7.66
C LEU A 40 5.47 9.10 -9.19
N ARG A 41 6.35 9.79 -9.90
CA ARG A 41 6.47 9.72 -11.36
C ARG A 41 7.93 9.71 -11.80
N ARG A 42 8.21 8.83 -12.76
CA ARG A 42 9.43 8.79 -13.58
C ARG A 42 8.97 8.76 -15.03
N ASP A 43 9.23 9.80 -15.80
CA ASP A 43 8.77 9.84 -17.20
C ASP A 43 9.62 8.97 -18.13
N TRP A 44 10.88 8.73 -17.76
CA TRP A 44 11.80 7.94 -18.55
C TRP A 44 12.83 7.20 -17.68
N MET A 45 13.08 5.93 -18.00
CA MET A 45 14.13 5.12 -17.41
C MET A 45 14.75 4.17 -18.43
N PHE A 46 16.08 4.11 -18.47
CA PHE A 46 16.79 3.15 -19.33
C PHE A 46 16.58 1.69 -18.89
N LYS A 47 16.51 1.44 -17.58
CA LYS A 47 16.36 0.09 -17.01
C LYS A 47 14.90 -0.16 -16.65
N LEU A 48 14.32 -1.23 -17.20
CA LEU A 48 12.93 -1.61 -16.97
C LEU A 48 12.73 -2.34 -15.64
N VAL A 49 13.69 -3.16 -15.20
CA VAL A 49 13.67 -3.83 -13.89
C VAL A 49 14.23 -2.95 -12.77
N GLY A 50 13.88 -3.23 -11.52
CA GLY A 50 14.34 -2.48 -10.36
C GLY A 50 13.24 -2.34 -9.32
N LYS A 51 13.24 -1.23 -8.58
CA LYS A 51 12.22 -0.98 -7.55
C LYS A 51 11.91 0.50 -7.40
N GLU A 52 10.71 0.80 -6.95
CA GLU A 52 10.29 2.12 -6.48
C GLU A 52 9.86 2.02 -5.02
N THR A 53 10.30 2.94 -4.17
CA THR A 53 9.98 2.98 -2.74
C THR A 53 9.29 4.30 -2.41
N PHE A 54 8.18 4.23 -1.69
CA PHE A 54 7.36 5.40 -1.33
C PHE A 54 6.64 5.15 0.01
N PRO A 55 6.27 6.22 0.75
CA PRO A 55 5.51 6.10 1.99
C PRO A 55 4.01 5.90 1.72
N VAL A 56 3.33 5.16 2.60
CA VAL A 56 1.88 4.93 2.57
C VAL A 56 1.29 5.17 3.97
N GLY A 57 0.12 5.83 4.01
CA GLY A 57 -0.57 6.16 5.26
C GLY A 57 0.13 7.23 6.10
N ARG A 58 -0.52 7.60 7.19
CA ARG A 58 -0.11 8.63 8.17
C ARG A 58 1.15 8.26 8.92
N THR A 59 1.37 6.96 9.15
CA THR A 59 2.58 6.46 9.81
C THR A 59 3.77 6.37 8.88
N GLY A 60 3.59 6.61 7.58
CA GLY A 60 4.65 6.55 6.58
C GLY A 60 5.19 5.13 6.39
N ALA A 61 4.31 4.12 6.39
CA ALA A 61 4.69 2.73 6.14
C ALA A 61 5.45 2.62 4.81
N LYS A 62 6.60 1.96 4.83
CA LYS A 62 7.49 1.90 3.66
C LYS A 62 6.95 0.88 2.66
N ALA A 63 6.38 1.34 1.56
CA ALA A 63 6.01 0.50 0.43
C ALA A 63 7.15 0.42 -0.57
N THR A 64 7.35 -0.76 -1.17
CA THR A 64 8.31 -0.97 -2.25
C THR A 64 7.69 -1.84 -3.32
N ILE A 65 7.61 -1.31 -4.54
CA ILE A 65 7.22 -2.08 -5.72
C ILE A 65 8.51 -2.60 -6.36
N ASN A 66 8.63 -3.91 -6.51
CA ASN A 66 9.71 -4.55 -7.26
C ASN A 66 9.23 -4.89 -8.66
N ILE A 67 10.13 -4.73 -9.63
CA ILE A 67 9.92 -5.04 -11.04
C ILE A 67 10.99 -6.04 -11.44
N GLU A 68 10.58 -7.25 -11.74
CA GLU A 68 11.47 -8.35 -12.09
C GLU A 68 11.19 -8.82 -13.52
N ALA A 69 12.23 -9.17 -14.26
CA ALA A 69 12.06 -9.73 -15.59
C ALA A 69 11.75 -11.22 -15.48
N LEU A 70 10.70 -11.65 -16.16
CA LEU A 70 10.39 -13.06 -16.40
C LEU A 70 10.88 -13.48 -17.79
N THR A 71 10.63 -14.73 -18.15
CA THR A 71 10.92 -15.21 -19.51
C THR A 71 10.00 -14.53 -20.55
N GLY A 72 10.47 -14.45 -21.80
CA GLY A 72 9.64 -13.95 -22.91
C GLY A 72 9.33 -12.45 -22.89
N PHE A 73 10.24 -11.61 -22.37
CA PHE A 73 10.08 -10.15 -22.30
C PHE A 73 8.88 -9.66 -21.46
N THR A 74 8.44 -10.48 -20.50
CA THR A 74 7.39 -10.13 -19.55
C THR A 74 8.00 -9.71 -18.21
N TYR A 75 7.20 -9.01 -17.39
CA TYR A 75 7.63 -8.49 -16.10
C TYR A 75 6.66 -8.91 -15.01
N GLU A 76 7.20 -9.24 -13.85
CA GLU A 76 6.44 -9.44 -12.62
C GLU A 76 6.55 -8.19 -11.74
N TYR A 77 5.43 -7.86 -11.09
CA TYR A 77 5.32 -6.73 -10.19
C TYR A 77 4.88 -7.22 -8.82
N THR A 78 5.70 -6.98 -7.80
CA THR A 78 5.37 -7.34 -6.43
C THR A 78 5.40 -6.12 -5.52
N LEU A 79 4.55 -6.11 -4.50
CA LEU A 79 4.52 -5.08 -3.49
C LEU A 79 5.00 -5.64 -2.14
N GLU A 80 5.92 -4.93 -1.53
CA GLU A 80 6.35 -5.14 -0.16
C GLU A 80 5.94 -3.96 0.73
N ILE A 81 5.51 -4.25 1.96
CA ILE A 81 5.25 -3.28 3.01
C ILE A 81 6.19 -3.57 4.18
N ASN A 82 6.99 -2.57 4.56
CA ASN A 82 8.02 -2.67 5.61
C ASN A 82 8.96 -3.88 5.40
N GLY A 83 9.33 -4.13 4.14
CA GLY A 83 10.25 -5.22 3.75
C GLY A 83 9.67 -6.63 3.82
N LYS A 84 8.34 -6.76 3.95
CA LYS A 84 7.62 -8.03 3.88
C LYS A 84 6.76 -8.04 2.62
N SER A 85 6.61 -9.20 1.98
CA SER A 85 5.62 -9.35 0.90
C SER A 85 4.23 -8.94 1.39
N LEU A 86 3.39 -8.44 0.48
CA LEU A 86 2.04 -8.02 0.83
C LEU A 86 1.24 -9.11 1.58
N GLN A 87 1.34 -10.36 1.13
CA GLN A 87 0.67 -11.48 1.78
C GLN A 87 1.14 -11.65 3.24
N THR A 88 2.45 -11.75 3.45
CA THR A 88 3.02 -11.88 4.80
C THR A 88 2.73 -10.66 5.68
N PHE A 89 2.66 -9.48 5.08
CA PHE A 89 2.24 -8.26 5.77
C PHE A 89 0.79 -8.37 6.27
N ILE A 90 -0.15 -8.73 5.40
CA ILE A 90 -1.59 -8.87 5.75
C ILE A 90 -1.80 -9.94 6.83
N GLU A 91 -1.14 -11.10 6.69
CA GLU A 91 -1.24 -12.18 7.67
C GLU A 91 -0.72 -11.76 9.05
N ASN A 92 0.39 -11.01 9.09
CA ASN A 92 0.91 -10.46 10.34
C ASN A 92 -0.01 -9.38 10.91
N TRP A 93 -0.50 -8.48 10.05
CA TRP A 93 -1.42 -7.41 10.45
C TRP A 93 -2.70 -7.97 11.08
N ALA A 94 -3.26 -9.05 10.54
CA ALA A 94 -4.42 -9.73 11.12
C ALA A 94 -4.15 -10.32 12.52
N LYS A 95 -2.91 -10.74 12.79
CA LYS A 95 -2.50 -11.25 14.12
C LYS A 95 -2.34 -10.12 15.13
N ILE A 96 -1.73 -9.00 14.74
CA ILE A 96 -1.37 -7.90 15.64
C ILE A 96 -2.44 -6.79 15.71
N SER A 97 -3.51 -6.87 14.93
CA SER A 97 -4.60 -5.90 14.97
C SER A 97 -5.95 -6.56 15.29
N LYS A 98 -6.89 -5.74 15.76
CA LYS A 98 -8.31 -6.09 15.84
C LYS A 98 -9.12 -4.94 15.29
N THR A 99 -9.97 -5.20 14.30
CA THR A 99 -10.78 -4.18 13.64
C THR A 99 -12.25 -4.43 13.93
N TRP A 100 -12.98 -3.36 14.27
CA TRP A 100 -14.42 -3.36 14.41
C TRP A 100 -15.03 -2.34 13.45
N LEU A 101 -16.10 -2.74 12.78
CA LEU A 101 -16.98 -1.87 12.03
C LEU A 101 -18.30 -1.81 12.78
N LEU A 102 -18.67 -0.64 13.28
CA LEU A 102 -19.89 -0.43 14.05
C LEU A 102 -20.56 0.88 13.67
N LYS A 103 -21.86 1.00 13.97
CA LYS A 103 -22.57 2.26 13.81
C LYS A 103 -22.62 3.02 15.13
N LEU A 104 -22.06 4.23 15.15
CA LEU A 104 -22.18 5.19 16.25
C LEU A 104 -23.05 6.34 15.77
N ASP A 105 -24.17 6.58 16.44
CA ASP A 105 -25.12 7.65 16.12
C ASP A 105 -25.56 7.65 14.63
N GLY A 106 -25.69 6.46 14.05
CA GLY A 106 -26.08 6.26 12.66
C GLY A 106 -24.95 6.38 11.62
N ALA A 107 -23.75 6.79 12.03
CA ALA A 107 -22.57 6.85 11.18
C ALA A 107 -21.73 5.57 11.30
N ASP A 108 -21.21 5.07 10.18
CA ASP A 108 -20.26 3.96 10.17
C ASP A 108 -18.93 4.40 10.78
N CYS A 109 -18.42 3.61 11.72
CA CYS A 109 -17.20 3.85 12.47
C CYS A 109 -16.28 2.63 12.36
N ARG A 110 -15.05 2.86 11.91
CA ARG A 110 -13.98 1.86 11.88
C ARG A 110 -13.04 2.09 13.06
N ILE A 111 -13.05 1.17 14.00
CA ILE A 111 -12.11 1.14 15.14
C ILE A 111 -11.04 0.09 14.86
N VAL A 112 -9.77 0.44 15.01
CA VAL A 112 -8.63 -0.49 14.96
C VAL A 112 -7.87 -0.42 16.27
N LEU A 113 -7.64 -1.57 16.91
CA LEU A 113 -6.71 -1.73 18.01
C LEU A 113 -5.44 -2.41 17.49
N GLU A 114 -4.30 -1.76 17.66
CA GLU A 114 -2.99 -2.38 17.54
C GLU A 114 -2.64 -3.09 18.86
N LYS A 115 -2.54 -4.41 18.86
CA LYS A 115 -2.40 -5.22 20.08
C LYS A 115 -1.03 -5.05 20.75
N ASP A 116 -0.01 -4.72 19.99
CA ASP A 116 1.37 -4.63 20.49
C ASP A 116 1.62 -3.29 21.18
N THR A 117 1.13 -2.20 20.61
CA THR A 117 1.26 -0.82 21.13
C THR A 117 0.09 -0.42 22.02
N MET A 118 -1.01 -1.18 21.98
CA MET A 118 -2.32 -0.82 22.55
C MET A 118 -2.91 0.48 21.97
N ASP A 119 -2.41 0.92 20.81
CA ASP A 119 -2.91 2.12 20.14
C ASP A 119 -4.31 1.87 19.57
N VAL A 120 -5.22 2.81 19.83
CA VAL A 120 -6.58 2.80 19.28
C VAL A 120 -6.70 3.84 18.17
N TRP A 121 -7.23 3.42 17.02
CA TRP A 121 -7.52 4.27 15.89
C TRP A 121 -9.03 4.30 15.63
N CYS A 122 -9.59 5.49 15.43
CA CYS A 122 -10.99 5.70 15.07
C CYS A 122 -11.06 6.47 13.75
N ASN A 123 -11.67 5.88 12.71
CA ASN A 123 -11.82 6.50 11.38
C ASN A 123 -10.51 7.09 10.82
N GLY A 124 -9.41 6.39 11.08
CA GLY A 124 -8.09 6.78 10.59
C GLY A 124 -7.33 7.78 11.46
N GLN A 125 -7.87 8.18 12.61
CA GLN A 125 -7.22 9.05 13.58
C GLN A 125 -6.82 8.25 14.82
N LYS A 126 -5.57 8.41 15.26
CA LYS A 126 -5.09 7.82 16.51
C LYS A 126 -5.74 8.55 17.69
N MET A 127 -6.30 7.79 18.62
CA MET A 127 -7.00 8.27 19.80
C MET A 127 -6.03 8.41 20.98
N GLU A 128 -6.26 9.41 21.84
CA GLU A 128 -5.63 9.46 23.14
C GLU A 128 -6.35 8.51 24.09
N THR A 129 -5.59 7.61 24.72
CA THR A 129 -6.08 6.67 25.73
C THR A 129 -5.44 7.00 27.07
N MET A 130 -6.25 7.08 28.13
CA MET A 130 -5.81 7.36 29.51
C MET A 130 -5.22 6.12 30.19
#